data_AF-A0AAV6L1J3-F1
#
_entry.id   AF-A0AAV6L1J3-F1
#
_cell.length_a   1.000
_cell.length_b   1.000
_cell.length_c   1.000
_cell.angle_alpha   90.00
_cell.angle_beta   90.00
_cell.angle_gamma   90.00
#
_symmetry.space_group_name_H-M   'P 1'
#
loop_
_entity.id
_entity.type
_entity.pdbx_description
1 polymer ?
#
loop_
_entity_poly.entity_id
_entity_poly.type
_entity_poly.pdbx_seq_one_letter_code
_entity_poly.pdbx_strand_id
1 'polypeptide(L)'
;MMGSSIQITMLVFLSLFSLGKASNEPDSLEVMHVRVTNQLANGVVLTIHCKSADNDLGVHVLSYGQFIGWHFRRNIWGTTRFYCYLFSKRGNNSFDVFRQGMCSRHCPWFVRDNGTCLETHKPYKSFCYPWPSKGQESLGS
;
A
#
# COMPACT_ATOMS: atom_id res chain seq x y z
N MET A 1 60.07 15.35 -29.12
CA MET A 1 59.74 15.38 -27.67
C MET A 1 58.29 15.82 -27.52
N MET A 2 57.35 14.87 -27.64
CA MET A 2 55.90 15.03 -27.42
C MET A 2 55.40 13.59 -27.27
N GLY A 3 55.30 13.08 -26.04
CA GLY A 3 55.00 11.66 -25.85
C GLY A 3 54.80 11.19 -24.42
N SER A 4 54.85 12.08 -23.42
CA SER A 4 54.77 11.66 -22.01
C SER A 4 53.62 12.30 -21.24
N SER A 5 52.97 13.35 -21.76
CA SER A 5 51.88 14.04 -21.04
C SER A 5 50.51 13.34 -21.17
N ILE A 6 50.24 12.66 -22.29
CA ILE A 6 48.94 12.03 -22.59
C ILE A 6 48.75 10.70 -21.83
N GLN A 7 49.83 9.94 -21.65
CA GLN A 7 49.83 8.68 -20.88
C GLN A 7 49.58 8.94 -19.39
N ILE A 8 50.20 9.99 -18.84
CA ILE A 8 50.05 10.35 -17.42
C ILE A 8 48.63 10.88 -17.14
N THR A 9 48.01 11.62 -18.07
CA THR A 9 46.62 12.09 -17.89
C THR A 9 45.60 10.95 -17.92
N MET A 10 45.77 9.93 -18.78
CA MET A 10 44.89 8.75 -18.84
C MET A 10 44.86 7.94 -17.53
N LEU A 11 46.01 7.80 -16.85
CA LEU A 11 46.11 7.05 -15.60
C LEU A 11 45.44 7.75 -14.41
N VAL A 12 45.42 9.09 -14.41
CA VAL A 12 44.77 9.89 -13.35
C VAL A 12 43.24 9.85 -13.47
N PHE A 13 42.69 9.75 -14.69
CA PHE A 13 41.24 9.60 -14.90
C PHE A 13 40.72 8.20 -14.52
N LEU A 14 41.53 7.15 -14.67
CA LEU A 14 41.18 5.78 -14.26
C LEU A 14 41.20 5.60 -12.74
N SER A 15 42.12 6.27 -12.02
CA SER A 15 42.17 6.21 -10.55
C SER A 15 41.05 7.00 -9.87
N LEU A 16 40.52 8.05 -10.51
CA LEU A 16 39.38 8.83 -10.00
C LEU A 16 38.01 8.14 -10.17
N PHE A 17 37.91 7.07 -10.98
CA PHE A 17 36.69 6.26 -11.11
C PHE A 17 36.54 5.18 -10.02
N SER A 18 37.48 5.11 -9.07
CA SER A 18 37.43 4.15 -7.96
C SER A 18 36.91 4.76 -6.65
N LEU A 19 36.23 5.91 -6.66
CA LEU A 19 35.37 6.26 -5.52
C LEU A 19 34.33 5.17 -5.39
N GLY A 20 34.53 4.32 -4.38
CA GLY A 20 33.76 3.11 -4.14
C GLY A 20 32.28 3.38 -4.33
N LYS A 21 31.66 2.62 -5.22
CA LYS A 21 30.25 2.31 -5.00
C LYS A 21 30.23 1.63 -3.65
N ALA A 22 29.78 2.34 -2.62
CA ALA A 22 29.12 1.70 -1.51
C ALA A 22 27.99 0.90 -2.15
N SER A 23 28.21 -0.39 -2.38
CA SER A 23 27.15 -1.33 -2.64
C SER A 23 26.38 -1.44 -1.33
N ASN A 24 25.57 -0.42 -1.05
CA ASN A 24 24.36 -0.66 -0.29
C ASN A 24 23.60 -1.65 -1.18
N GLU A 25 23.63 -2.93 -0.80
CA GLU A 25 22.58 -3.86 -1.18
C GLU A 25 21.25 -3.09 -1.13
N PRO A 26 20.35 -3.27 -2.11
CA PRO A 26 19.11 -2.53 -2.14
C PRO A 26 18.45 -2.67 -0.78
N ASP A 27 18.28 -1.54 -0.09
CA ASP A 27 17.43 -1.41 1.10
C ASP A 27 16.20 -2.25 0.80
N SER A 28 16.08 -3.39 1.47
CA SER A 28 15.09 -4.39 1.12
C SER A 28 13.76 -3.80 1.58
N LEU A 29 13.17 -2.97 0.72
CA LEU A 29 12.00 -2.17 1.04
C LEU A 29 10.95 -3.08 1.65
N GLU A 30 10.55 -2.74 2.87
CA GLU A 30 9.67 -3.55 3.70
C GLU A 30 8.42 -3.98 2.89
N VAL A 31 8.17 -5.28 2.85
CA VAL A 31 7.01 -5.85 2.17
C VAL A 31 5.79 -5.63 3.05
N MET A 32 4.80 -4.97 2.48
CA MET A 32 3.52 -4.66 3.10
C MET A 32 2.49 -5.69 2.66
N HIS A 33 1.66 -6.15 3.60
CA HIS A 33 0.57 -7.08 3.35
C HIS A 33 -0.76 -6.43 3.73
N VAL A 34 -1.61 -6.20 2.74
CA VAL A 34 -2.96 -5.65 2.95
C VAL A 34 -3.96 -6.78 2.78
N ARG A 35 -4.90 -6.88 3.72
CA ARG A 35 -6.03 -7.80 3.64
C ARG A 35 -7.30 -7.03 3.97
N VAL A 36 -8.34 -7.15 3.15
CA VAL A 36 -9.66 -6.58 3.41
C VAL A 36 -10.66 -7.71 3.47
N THR A 37 -11.28 -7.91 4.63
CA THR A 37 -12.20 -9.01 4.92
C THR A 37 -13.62 -8.48 5.05
N ASN A 38 -14.58 -9.12 4.39
CA ASN A 38 -15.99 -8.80 4.56
C ASN A 38 -16.52 -9.40 5.88
N GLN A 39 -16.98 -8.55 6.80
CA GLN A 39 -17.66 -8.92 8.04
C GLN A 39 -19.00 -8.18 8.21
N LEU A 40 -19.64 -7.79 7.10
CA LEU A 40 -20.98 -7.19 7.15
C LEU A 40 -21.99 -8.21 7.70
N ALA A 41 -22.79 -7.82 8.70
CA ALA A 41 -23.66 -8.78 9.37
C ALA A 41 -24.76 -9.31 8.42
N ASN A 42 -25.38 -10.44 8.77
CA ASN A 42 -26.44 -11.10 7.99
C ASN A 42 -25.97 -11.57 6.60
N GLY A 43 -24.71 -11.96 6.47
CA GLY A 43 -24.20 -12.56 5.22
C GLY A 43 -24.16 -11.60 4.04
N VAL A 44 -24.12 -10.28 4.28
CA VAL A 44 -24.17 -9.29 3.20
C VAL A 44 -22.94 -9.39 2.33
N VAL A 45 -23.17 -9.54 1.02
CA VAL A 45 -22.11 -9.55 0.01
C VAL A 45 -21.53 -8.14 -0.16
N LEU A 46 -20.21 -8.07 -0.25
CA LEU A 46 -19.44 -6.87 -0.51
C LEU A 46 -18.79 -6.98 -1.89
N THR A 47 -19.12 -6.07 -2.79
CA THR A 47 -18.35 -5.86 -4.02
C THR A 47 -17.27 -4.82 -3.72
N ILE A 48 -16.02 -5.16 -3.99
CA ILE A 48 -14.85 -4.34 -3.68
C ILE A 48 -13.99 -4.12 -4.93
N HIS A 49 -13.61 -2.88 -5.21
CA HIS A 49 -12.66 -2.54 -6.27
C HIS A 49 -11.50 -1.77 -5.66
N CYS A 50 -10.32 -2.37 -5.61
CA CYS A 50 -9.14 -1.75 -5.02
C CYS A 50 -8.13 -1.34 -6.09
N LYS A 51 -7.49 -0.19 -5.92
CA LYS A 51 -6.39 0.25 -6.78
C LYS A 51 -5.44 1.22 -6.08
N SER A 52 -4.26 1.41 -6.66
CA SER A 52 -3.34 2.51 -6.41
C SER A 52 -3.29 3.44 -7.63
N ALA A 53 -2.38 4.42 -7.63
CA ALA A 53 -2.12 5.24 -8.81
C ALA A 53 -1.64 4.39 -10.01
N ASP A 54 -0.81 3.37 -9.73
CA ASP A 54 -0.09 2.63 -10.76
C ASP A 54 -0.64 1.21 -11.00
N ASN A 55 -1.48 0.70 -10.10
CA ASN A 55 -1.92 -0.70 -10.11
C ASN A 55 -3.40 -0.86 -9.77
N ASP A 56 -4.16 -1.43 -10.69
CA ASP A 56 -5.54 -1.82 -10.47
C ASP A 56 -5.61 -3.29 -10.03
N LEU A 57 -6.17 -3.56 -8.85
CA LEU A 57 -6.32 -4.92 -8.30
C LEU A 57 -7.61 -5.59 -8.75
N GLY A 58 -8.45 -4.87 -9.50
CA GLY A 58 -9.71 -5.34 -10.06
C GLY A 58 -10.87 -5.35 -9.06
N VAL A 59 -12.01 -5.79 -9.58
CA VAL A 59 -13.26 -5.94 -8.83
C VAL A 59 -13.38 -7.36 -8.30
N HIS A 60 -13.72 -7.50 -7.02
CA HIS A 60 -13.95 -8.78 -6.34
C HIS A 60 -15.30 -8.77 -5.64
N VAL A 61 -15.96 -9.93 -5.60
CA VAL A 61 -17.22 -10.13 -4.87
C VAL A 61 -16.93 -11.03 -3.68
N LEU A 62 -17.10 -10.50 -2.47
CA LEU A 62 -16.76 -11.17 -1.22
C LEU A 62 -18.03 -11.51 -0.46
N SER A 63 -18.32 -12.80 -0.29
CA SER A 63 -19.27 -13.28 0.72
C SER A 63 -18.73 -13.03 2.14
N TYR A 64 -19.59 -13.22 3.15
CA TYR A 64 -19.18 -13.07 4.55
C TYR A 64 -17.96 -13.95 4.87
N GLY A 65 -16.96 -13.37 5.54
CA GLY A 65 -15.71 -14.03 5.90
C GLY A 65 -14.68 -14.12 4.77
N GLN A 66 -15.06 -13.86 3.51
CA GLN A 66 -14.10 -13.83 2.41
C GLN A 66 -13.29 -12.54 2.42
N PHE A 67 -12.10 -12.59 1.83
CA PHE A 67 -11.17 -11.47 1.77
C PHE A 67 -10.49 -11.35 0.41
N ILE A 68 -10.09 -10.12 0.09
CA ILE A 68 -9.06 -9.83 -0.91
C ILE A 68 -7.77 -9.49 -0.16
N GLY A 69 -6.62 -9.91 -0.69
CA GLY A 69 -5.33 -9.54 -0.13
C GLY A 69 -4.25 -9.46 -1.20
N TRP A 70 -3.28 -8.58 -0.97
CA TRP A 70 -2.13 -8.38 -1.84
C TRP A 70 -0.93 -7.96 -1.01
N HIS A 71 0.23 -7.96 -1.65
CA HIS A 71 1.45 -7.45 -1.07
C HIS A 71 2.20 -6.58 -2.07
N PHE A 72 2.99 -5.66 -1.56
CA PHE A 72 3.83 -4.78 -2.36
C PHE A 72 5.03 -4.35 -1.53
N ARG A 73 6.10 -3.91 -2.20
CA ARG A 73 7.24 -3.28 -1.54
C ARG A 73 6.97 -1.79 -1.39
N ARG A 74 7.21 -1.22 -0.20
CA ARG A 74 7.11 0.23 -0.02
C ARG A 74 8.00 0.94 -1.03
N ASN A 75 7.56 2.08 -1.57
CA ASN A 75 8.46 2.92 -2.35
C ASN A 75 9.35 3.76 -1.42
N ILE A 76 10.54 4.12 -1.89
CA ILE A 76 11.52 4.92 -1.11
C ILE A 76 10.94 6.29 -0.74
N TRP A 77 10.06 6.84 -1.59
CA TRP A 77 9.43 8.14 -1.36
C TRP A 77 8.24 8.10 -0.38
N GLY A 78 7.82 6.93 0.13
CA GLY A 78 6.72 6.79 1.07
C GLY A 78 5.34 7.24 0.54
N THR A 79 5.16 7.32 -0.77
CA THR A 79 3.94 7.85 -1.42
C THR A 79 2.93 6.77 -1.81
N THR A 80 3.22 5.49 -1.57
CA THR A 80 2.30 4.41 -1.94
C THR A 80 0.96 4.55 -1.19
N ARG A 81 -0.12 4.57 -1.96
CA ARG A 81 -1.50 4.61 -1.48
C ARG A 81 -2.30 3.53 -2.18
N PHE A 82 -3.07 2.76 -1.42
CA PHE A 82 -4.14 1.91 -1.96
C PHE A 82 -5.47 2.33 -1.37
N TYR A 83 -6.47 2.42 -2.23
CA TYR A 83 -7.83 2.73 -1.85
C TYR A 83 -8.79 1.75 -2.50
N CYS A 84 -9.93 1.54 -1.87
CA CYS A 84 -10.95 0.63 -2.34
C CYS A 84 -12.31 1.30 -2.36
N TYR A 85 -13.04 1.10 -3.44
CA TYR A 85 -14.47 1.34 -3.51
C TYR A 85 -15.20 0.11 -2.97
N LEU A 86 -16.04 0.33 -1.97
CA LEU A 86 -16.80 -0.66 -1.23
C LEU A 86 -18.27 -0.49 -1.60
N PHE A 87 -18.91 -1.52 -2.11
CA PHE A 87 -20.32 -1.49 -2.51
C PHE A 87 -21.08 -2.66 -1.88
N SER A 88 -22.19 -2.36 -1.22
CA SER A 88 -23.09 -3.37 -0.68
C SER A 88 -24.53 -2.86 -0.65
N LYS A 89 -25.48 -3.74 -0.29
CA LYS A 89 -26.87 -3.33 -0.05
C LYS A 89 -27.04 -2.32 1.10
N ARG A 90 -26.02 -2.16 1.95
CA ARG A 90 -26.02 -1.20 3.08
C ARG A 90 -25.55 0.19 2.66
N GLY A 91 -24.92 0.33 1.50
CA GLY A 91 -24.39 1.59 1.01
C GLY A 91 -23.10 1.38 0.23
N ASN A 92 -22.48 2.50 -0.14
CA ASN A 92 -21.18 2.54 -0.77
C ASN A 92 -20.21 3.42 0.04
N ASN A 93 -18.92 3.19 -0.12
CA ASN A 93 -17.88 3.98 0.51
C ASN A 93 -16.58 3.91 -0.31
N SER A 94 -15.77 4.95 -0.29
CA SER A 94 -14.39 4.91 -0.76
C SER A 94 -13.46 5.02 0.44
N PHE A 95 -12.55 4.07 0.60
CA PHE A 95 -11.71 4.00 1.79
C PHE A 95 -10.25 3.72 1.45
N ASP A 96 -9.33 4.45 2.10
CA ASP A 96 -7.90 4.21 1.99
C ASP A 96 -7.50 3.05 2.89
N VAL A 97 -7.32 1.88 2.28
CA VAL A 97 -6.87 0.65 2.98
C VAL A 97 -5.36 0.63 3.18
N PHE A 98 -4.62 1.54 2.54
CA PHE A 98 -3.22 1.75 2.84
C PHE A 98 -2.79 3.20 2.56
N ARG A 99 -2.20 3.81 3.58
CA ARG A 99 -1.28 4.94 3.48
C ARG A 99 -0.08 4.65 4.38
N GLN A 100 1.06 5.25 4.02
CA GLN A 100 2.27 5.16 4.82
C GLN A 100 1.97 5.55 6.29
N GLY A 101 2.34 4.67 7.23
CA GLY A 101 2.16 4.90 8.66
C GLY A 101 0.80 4.49 9.25
N MET A 102 -0.20 4.08 8.44
CA MET A 102 -1.48 3.59 8.98
C MET A 102 -1.36 2.26 9.72
N CYS A 103 -0.44 1.41 9.26
CA CYS A 103 -0.16 0.08 9.77
C CYS A 103 1.34 -0.18 9.66
N SER A 104 1.83 -1.17 10.41
CA SER A 104 3.15 -1.75 10.21
C SER A 104 3.08 -2.73 9.02
N ARG A 105 3.73 -3.90 9.08
CA ARG A 105 3.83 -4.85 7.95
C ARG A 105 2.52 -5.46 7.47
N HIS A 106 1.56 -5.61 8.39
CA HIS A 106 0.27 -6.23 8.11
C HIS A 106 -0.84 -5.21 8.39
N CYS A 107 -1.73 -5.06 7.42
CA CYS A 107 -2.86 -4.16 7.46
C CYS A 107 -4.16 -4.98 7.33
N PRO A 108 -4.58 -5.67 8.41
CA PRO A 108 -5.80 -6.46 8.38
C PRO A 108 -7.01 -5.56 8.61
N TRP A 109 -7.77 -5.35 7.54
CA TRP A 109 -9.01 -4.60 7.53
C TRP A 109 -10.22 -5.51 7.58
N PHE A 110 -11.24 -5.06 8.31
CA PHE A 110 -12.54 -5.71 8.43
C PHE A 110 -13.63 -4.71 8.11
N VAL A 111 -14.40 -5.00 7.06
CA VAL A 111 -15.55 -4.19 6.66
C VAL A 111 -16.76 -4.65 7.46
N ARG A 112 -17.27 -3.78 8.33
CA ARG A 112 -18.38 -4.04 9.26
C ARG A 112 -19.48 -3.00 9.08
N ASP A 113 -20.62 -3.28 9.68
CA ASP A 113 -21.81 -2.43 9.58
C ASP A 113 -21.59 -1.00 10.10
N ASN A 114 -20.71 -0.86 11.09
CA ASN A 114 -20.41 0.41 11.74
C ASN A 114 -19.16 1.10 11.17
N GLY A 115 -18.42 0.47 10.26
CA GLY A 115 -17.12 0.98 9.88
C GLY A 115 -16.21 0.00 9.15
N THR A 116 -15.15 0.54 8.57
CA THR A 116 -13.98 -0.24 8.14
C THR A 116 -12.95 -0.19 9.27
N CYS A 117 -12.58 -1.34 9.82
CA CYS A 117 -11.78 -1.43 11.04
C CYS A 117 -10.41 -2.07 10.77
N LEU A 118 -9.33 -1.44 11.25
CA LEU A 118 -7.98 -1.99 11.28
C LEU A 118 -7.74 -2.65 12.64
N GLU A 119 -7.32 -3.91 12.65
CA GLU A 119 -6.99 -4.63 13.88
C GLU A 119 -5.48 -4.83 14.05
N THR A 120 -4.98 -4.66 15.27
CA THR A 120 -3.57 -4.88 15.63
C THR A 120 -3.46 -6.02 16.64
N HIS A 121 -2.35 -6.77 16.64
CA HIS A 121 -2.19 -7.91 17.53
C HIS A 121 -1.43 -7.63 18.84
N LYS A 122 -0.75 -6.48 19.00
CA LYS A 122 0.03 -6.14 20.21
C LYS A 122 0.16 -4.62 20.43
N PRO A 123 -0.51 -4.03 21.45
CA PRO A 123 -1.68 -4.58 22.12
C PRO A 123 -2.82 -4.83 21.11
N TYR A 124 -3.78 -5.68 21.47
CA TYR A 124 -4.98 -5.82 20.64
C TYR A 124 -5.75 -4.50 20.63
N LYS A 125 -5.92 -3.91 19.46
CA LYS A 125 -6.66 -2.67 19.27
C LYS A 125 -7.35 -2.69 17.93
N SER A 126 -8.59 -2.20 17.90
CA SER A 126 -9.38 -2.00 16.69
C SER A 126 -9.57 -0.51 16.45
N PHE A 127 -9.12 -0.02 15.29
CA PHE A 127 -9.32 1.36 14.85
C PHE A 127 -10.38 1.36 13.74
N CYS A 128 -11.58 1.86 14.04
CA CYS A 128 -12.70 1.84 13.11
C CYS A 128 -12.99 3.21 12.52
N TYR A 129 -13.19 3.24 11.21
CA TYR A 129 -13.58 4.42 10.44
C TYR A 129 -15.04 4.25 10.01
N PRO A 130 -15.96 5.08 10.53
CA PRO A 130 -17.38 4.95 10.23
C PRO A 130 -17.68 5.03 8.74
N TRP A 131 -18.66 4.24 8.29
CA TRP A 131 -19.21 4.42 6.96
C TRP A 131 -20.04 5.71 6.91
N PRO A 132 -20.01 6.46 5.81
CA PRO A 132 -20.95 7.56 5.63
C PRO A 132 -22.37 7.01 5.75
N SER A 133 -23.21 7.70 6.51
CA SER A 133 -24.63 7.36 6.60
C SER A 133 -25.27 7.52 5.22
N LYS A 134 -26.31 6.72 4.93
CA LYS A 134 -27.09 6.86 3.69
C LYS A 134 -27.58 8.31 3.58
N GLY A 135 -27.01 9.08 2.65
CA GLY A 135 -27.27 10.52 2.50
C GLY A 135 -26.04 11.40 2.24
N GLN A 136 -24.82 10.87 2.38
CA GLN A 136 -23.59 11.58 1.99
C GLN A 136 -22.91 10.91 0.80
N GLU A 137 -23.23 11.39 -0.40
CA GLU A 137 -22.31 11.26 -1.53
C GLU A 137 -21.01 11.98 -1.16
N SER A 138 -19.94 11.22 -0.96
CA SER A 138 -18.60 11.77 -0.75
C SER A 138 -18.16 12.43 -2.05
N LEU A 139 -18.27 13.76 -2.12
CA LEU A 139 -17.49 14.59 -3.01
C LEU A 139 -16.03 14.19 -2.87
N GLY A 140 -15.50 13.60 -3.93
CA GLY A 140 -14.09 13.25 -4.02
C GLY A 140 -13.23 14.51 -3.92
N SER A 141 -12.11 14.38 -3.22
CA SER A 141 -10.94 15.26 -3.31
C SER A 141 -9.70 14.41 -3.12
#